data_AF-A0AAP0QDH3-F1
#
_entry.id   AF-A0AAP0QDH3-F1
#
_cell.length_a   1.000
_cell.length_b   1.000
_cell.length_c   1.000
_cell.angle_alpha   90.00
_cell.angle_beta   90.00
_cell.angle_gamma   90.00
#
_symmetry.space_group_name_H-M   'P 1'
#
loop_
_entity.id
_entity.type
_entity.pdbx_description
1 polymer ?
#
loop_
_entity_poly.entity_id
_entity_poly.type
_entity_poly.pdbx_seq_one_letter_code
_entity_poly.pdbx_strand_id
1 'polypeptide(L)'
;MDISDATMQTVADYDRAKELKAFDDMKAGVKGLVDAGVVNTPRIFIRPHEEFAEELTIHWTKLQVPDIDLDGIRDNNEDIVDQVRAASQTWGFFQFINRGVPLNLIQEMIEGVHKFNEQDVEVKKQFYTREPTRNVRFNSNFDLYHSRTASWRIRWLFLLQVPKVEVNEVPEVCRDTIMEYIREVTKLGEFCLKYFQWLYD
;
A
#
# COMPACT_ATOMS: atom_id res chain seq x y z
N MET A 1 -17.65 -42.17 -12.58
CA MET A 1 -17.47 -40.82 -13.15
C MET A 1 -16.42 -40.16 -12.27
N ASP A 2 -15.17 -40.21 -12.74
CA ASP A 2 -14.00 -39.88 -11.93
C ASP A 2 -13.95 -38.38 -11.64
N ILE A 3 -13.81 -38.04 -10.35
CA ILE A 3 -13.67 -36.66 -9.87
C ILE A 3 -12.37 -36.03 -10.40
N SER A 4 -11.38 -36.85 -10.79
CA SER A 4 -10.12 -36.39 -11.39
C SER A 4 -10.29 -35.80 -12.80
N ASP A 5 -11.27 -36.30 -13.57
CA ASP A 5 -11.49 -35.88 -14.96
C ASP A 5 -12.18 -34.50 -15.02
N ALA A 6 -13.10 -34.23 -14.08
CA ALA A 6 -13.74 -32.92 -13.93
C ALA A 6 -12.76 -31.82 -13.52
N THR A 7 -11.73 -32.14 -12.72
CA THR A 7 -10.65 -31.19 -12.39
C THR A 7 -9.70 -30.93 -13.55
N MET A 8 -9.36 -31.94 -14.37
CA MET A 8 -8.47 -31.76 -15.52
C MET A 8 -9.12 -30.98 -16.67
N GLN A 9 -10.44 -31.06 -16.84
CA GLN A 9 -11.17 -30.31 -17.88
C GLN A 9 -11.26 -28.80 -17.62
N THR A 10 -11.06 -28.33 -16.38
CA THR A 10 -11.15 -26.90 -16.02
C THR A 10 -9.81 -26.13 -16.08
N VAL A 11 -8.71 -26.83 -16.34
CA VAL A 11 -7.36 -26.23 -16.49
C VAL A 11 -7.08 -25.88 -17.95
N ALA A 12 -7.67 -26.62 -18.91
CA ALA A 12 -7.38 -26.47 -20.34
C ALA A 12 -7.97 -25.20 -21.00
N ASP A 13 -8.92 -24.52 -20.35
CA ASP A 13 -9.65 -23.36 -20.91
C ASP A 13 -9.52 -22.09 -20.04
N TYR A 14 -8.56 -22.06 -19.11
CA TYR A 14 -8.34 -20.88 -18.27
C TYR A 14 -7.49 -19.84 -19.00
N ASP A 15 -8.15 -18.81 -19.52
CA ASP A 15 -7.50 -17.61 -20.05
C ASP A 15 -7.30 -16.56 -18.95
N ARG A 16 -6.12 -16.57 -18.35
CA ARG A 16 -5.69 -15.58 -17.35
C ARG A 16 -5.71 -14.16 -17.91
N ALA A 17 -5.34 -13.94 -19.17
CA ALA A 17 -5.28 -12.60 -19.75
C ALA A 17 -6.67 -12.00 -19.88
N LYS A 18 -7.67 -12.82 -20.24
CA LYS A 18 -9.08 -12.42 -20.25
C LYS A 18 -9.60 -12.09 -18.86
N GLU A 19 -9.26 -12.88 -17.84
CA GLU A 19 -9.67 -12.60 -16.45
C GLU A 19 -9.04 -11.30 -15.92
N LEU A 20 -7.73 -11.08 -16.17
CA LEU A 20 -7.06 -9.82 -15.82
C LEU A 20 -7.70 -8.62 -16.50
N LYS A 21 -7.97 -8.72 -17.80
CA LYS A 21 -8.60 -7.65 -18.58
C LYS A 21 -10.00 -7.34 -18.05
N ALA A 22 -10.82 -8.36 -17.76
CA ALA A 22 -12.15 -8.16 -17.20
C ALA A 22 -12.10 -7.48 -15.83
N PHE A 23 -11.14 -7.87 -14.97
CA PHE A 23 -10.92 -7.23 -13.68
C PHE A 23 -10.47 -5.76 -13.80
N ASP A 24 -9.54 -5.46 -14.71
CA ASP A 24 -9.03 -4.11 -14.95
C ASP A 24 -10.10 -3.20 -15.58
N ASP A 25 -10.88 -3.72 -16.54
CA ASP A 25 -11.98 -3.02 -17.23
C ASP A 25 -13.13 -2.64 -16.28
N MET A 26 -13.33 -3.41 -15.20
CA MET A 26 -14.29 -3.06 -14.16
C MET A 26 -13.94 -1.73 -13.48
N LYS A 27 -12.64 -1.38 -13.40
CA LYS A 27 -12.12 -0.14 -12.79
C LYS A 27 -12.60 0.11 -11.36
N ALA A 28 -13.09 -0.93 -10.69
CA ALA A 28 -13.64 -0.88 -9.33
C ALA A 28 -12.73 -1.54 -8.30
N GLY A 29 -11.71 -2.26 -8.76
CA GLY A 29 -10.78 -2.99 -7.93
C GLY A 29 -11.42 -4.10 -7.10
N VAL A 30 -10.69 -4.56 -6.07
CA VAL A 30 -11.15 -5.65 -5.20
C VAL A 30 -12.46 -5.31 -4.47
N LYS A 31 -12.67 -4.04 -4.08
CA LYS A 31 -13.94 -3.58 -3.47
C LYS A 31 -15.13 -3.83 -4.38
N GLY A 32 -15.00 -3.57 -5.68
CA GLY A 32 -16.08 -3.85 -6.65
C GLY A 32 -16.46 -5.33 -6.73
N LEU A 33 -15.49 -6.25 -6.55
CA LEU A 33 -15.78 -7.68 -6.46
C LEU A 33 -16.55 -8.01 -5.18
N VAL A 34 -16.11 -7.45 -4.04
CA VAL A 34 -16.76 -7.65 -2.73
C VAL A 34 -18.19 -7.13 -2.75
N ASP A 35 -18.40 -5.91 -3.27
CA ASP A 35 -19.71 -5.27 -3.36
C ASP A 35 -20.65 -6.01 -4.32
N ALA A 36 -20.11 -6.65 -5.37
CA ALA A 36 -20.86 -7.52 -6.26
C ALA A 36 -21.23 -8.88 -5.62
N GLY A 37 -20.77 -9.17 -4.40
CA GLY A 37 -21.08 -10.40 -3.68
C GLY A 37 -20.43 -11.64 -4.28
N VAL A 38 -19.23 -11.53 -4.85
CA VAL A 38 -18.54 -12.71 -5.42
C VAL A 38 -18.35 -13.78 -4.35
N VAL A 39 -18.79 -15.00 -4.66
CA VAL A 39 -18.68 -16.14 -3.74
C VAL A 39 -17.30 -16.81 -3.84
N ASN A 40 -16.76 -16.86 -5.06
CA ASN A 40 -15.47 -17.48 -5.34
C ASN A 40 -14.43 -16.42 -5.66
N THR A 41 -13.25 -16.54 -5.08
CA THR A 41 -12.10 -15.68 -5.39
C THR A 41 -11.62 -15.94 -6.83
N PRO A 42 -11.50 -14.90 -7.68
CA PRO A 42 -10.93 -15.02 -9.02
C PRO A 42 -9.54 -15.65 -9.01
N ARG A 43 -9.21 -16.46 -10.02
CA ARG A 43 -7.97 -17.27 -10.04
C ARG A 43 -6.73 -16.39 -10.09
N ILE A 44 -6.81 -15.19 -10.68
CA ILE A 44 -5.74 -14.19 -10.66
C ILE A 44 -5.24 -13.81 -9.25
N PHE A 45 -6.01 -14.01 -8.18
CA PHE A 45 -5.60 -13.70 -6.80
C PHE A 45 -5.11 -14.90 -5.99
N ILE A 46 -5.23 -16.12 -6.54
CA ILE A 46 -4.85 -17.34 -5.84
C ILE A 46 -3.34 -17.56 -6.04
N ARG A 47 -2.57 -17.44 -4.95
CA ARG A 47 -1.14 -17.77 -4.96
C ARG A 47 -0.98 -19.28 -5.18
N PRO A 48 -0.19 -19.74 -6.16
CA PRO A 48 0.22 -21.14 -6.28
C PRO A 48 1.00 -21.61 -5.06
N HIS A 49 0.93 -22.90 -4.73
CA HIS A 49 1.58 -23.47 -3.54
C HIS A 49 3.09 -23.18 -3.52
N GLU A 50 3.75 -23.25 -4.67
CA GLU A 50 5.19 -22.97 -4.78
C GLU A 50 5.57 -21.55 -4.35
N GLU A 51 4.64 -20.58 -4.41
CA GLU A 51 4.94 -19.19 -4.01
C GLU A 51 4.96 -18.98 -2.50
N PHE A 52 4.33 -19.86 -1.70
CA PHE A 52 4.20 -19.67 -0.25
C PHE A 52 4.59 -20.90 0.58
N ALA A 53 5.03 -21.98 -0.06
CA ALA A 53 5.43 -23.21 0.63
C ALA A 53 6.50 -22.97 1.70
N GLU A 54 7.47 -22.09 1.42
CA GLU A 54 8.53 -21.73 2.37
C GLU A 54 7.95 -20.96 3.58
N GLU A 55 6.99 -20.06 3.36
CA GLU A 55 6.32 -19.28 4.41
C GLU A 55 5.61 -20.19 5.43
N LEU A 56 5.07 -21.33 4.98
CA LEU A 56 4.40 -22.30 5.85
C LEU A 56 5.34 -23.02 6.82
N THR A 57 6.64 -23.00 6.54
CA THR A 57 7.66 -23.65 7.38
C THR A 57 8.33 -22.69 8.35
N ILE A 58 8.02 -21.39 8.26
CA ILE A 58 8.58 -20.36 9.16
C ILE A 58 7.95 -20.50 10.55
N HIS A 59 8.79 -20.76 11.55
CA HIS A 59 8.40 -20.63 12.94
C HIS A 59 8.43 -19.16 13.35
N TRP A 60 7.27 -18.62 13.72
CA TRP A 60 7.14 -17.25 14.22
C TRP A 60 7.92 -17.10 15.53
N THR A 61 9.10 -16.50 15.43
CA THR A 61 9.81 -15.97 16.58
C THR A 61 9.21 -14.61 16.95
N LYS A 62 9.20 -14.28 18.25
CA LYS A 62 8.78 -12.94 18.71
C LYS A 62 9.86 -11.92 18.34
N LEU A 63 9.91 -11.54 17.08
CA LEU A 63 10.70 -10.43 16.59
C LEU A 63 9.96 -9.13 16.97
N GLN A 64 10.69 -8.21 17.60
CA GLN A 64 10.20 -6.86 17.91
C GLN A 64 10.99 -5.89 17.04
N VAL A 65 10.27 -5.11 16.25
CA VAL A 65 10.84 -4.07 15.41
C VAL A 65 11.48 -3.01 16.32
N PRO A 66 12.69 -2.52 16.02
CA PRO A 66 13.29 -1.48 16.83
C PRO A 66 12.45 -0.20 16.82
N ASP A 67 12.22 0.36 18.01
CA ASP A 67 11.61 1.67 18.19
C ASP A 67 12.71 2.69 18.53
N ILE A 68 12.69 3.83 17.86
CA ILE A 68 13.62 4.95 18.07
C ILE A 68 12.81 6.13 18.59
N ASP A 69 13.04 6.47 19.85
CA ASP A 69 12.32 7.53 20.55
C ASP A 69 12.85 8.92 20.14
N LEU A 70 11.94 9.78 19.68
CA LEU A 70 12.22 11.16 19.29
C LEU A 70 11.82 12.18 20.36
N ASP A 71 11.32 11.75 21.52
CA ASP A 71 11.08 12.64 22.65
C ASP A 71 12.40 13.03 23.34
N GLY A 72 12.52 14.28 23.79
CA GLY A 72 13.71 14.75 24.53
C GLY A 72 14.96 15.06 23.69
N ILE A 73 14.86 15.03 22.36
CA ILE A 73 15.91 15.43 21.40
C ILE A 73 16.44 16.83 21.71
N ARG A 74 17.75 16.92 21.99
CA ARG A 74 18.54 18.16 22.12
C ARG A 74 19.38 18.38 20.85
N ASP A 75 20.16 19.45 20.81
CA ASP A 75 20.93 19.82 19.61
C ASP A 75 22.05 18.83 19.26
N ASN A 76 22.51 17.99 20.20
CA ASN A 76 23.44 16.88 19.90
C ASN A 76 22.68 15.54 19.90
N ASN A 77 22.62 14.88 18.74
CA ASN A 77 21.81 13.67 18.50
C ASN A 77 22.63 12.47 18.00
N GLU A 78 23.91 12.39 18.35
CA GLU A 78 24.79 11.26 18.00
C GLU A 78 24.17 9.91 18.39
N ASP A 79 23.56 9.81 19.57
CA ASP A 79 22.88 8.59 20.04
C ASP A 79 21.74 8.11 19.12
N ILE A 80 21.01 9.04 18.50
CA ILE A 80 19.92 8.70 17.56
C ILE A 80 20.49 8.26 16.22
N VAL A 81 21.55 8.93 15.75
CA VAL A 81 22.24 8.53 14.52
C VAL A 81 22.77 7.10 14.64
N ASP A 82 23.37 6.75 15.79
CA ASP A 82 23.88 5.41 16.02
C ASP A 82 22.77 4.37 16.13
N GLN A 83 21.64 4.68 16.79
CA GLN A 83 20.45 3.81 16.79
C GLN A 83 19.88 3.59 15.39
N VAL A 84 19.71 4.66 14.61
CA VAL A 84 19.24 4.59 13.22
C VAL A 84 20.20 3.73 12.39
N ARG A 85 21.51 3.95 12.51
CA ARG A 85 22.53 3.16 11.79
C ARG A 85 22.46 1.68 12.16
N ALA A 86 22.43 1.35 13.45
CA ALA A 86 22.37 -0.03 13.93
C ALA A 86 21.08 -0.75 13.49
N ALA A 87 19.94 -0.09 13.60
CA ALA A 87 18.65 -0.64 13.16
C ALA A 87 18.61 -0.82 11.63
N SER A 88 19.15 0.13 10.87
CA SER A 88 19.24 0.06 9.41
C SER A 88 20.11 -1.13 8.95
N GLN A 89 21.26 -1.36 9.61
CA GLN A 89 22.17 -2.45 9.26
C GLN A 89 21.66 -3.83 9.68
N THR A 90 20.96 -3.92 10.82
CA THR A 90 20.52 -5.20 11.38
C THR A 90 19.14 -5.63 10.87
N TRP A 91 18.21 -4.68 10.77
CA TRP A 91 16.81 -4.95 10.43
C TRP A 91 16.44 -4.47 9.04
N GLY A 92 17.06 -3.38 8.56
CA GLY A 92 16.63 -2.68 7.33
C GLY A 92 15.32 -1.90 7.49
N PHE A 93 14.68 -1.95 8.66
CA PHE A 93 13.49 -1.19 9.01
C PHE A 93 13.36 -1.00 10.53
N PHE A 94 12.69 0.06 10.94
CA PHE A 94 12.47 0.46 12.34
C PHE A 94 11.32 1.48 12.42
N GLN A 95 10.90 1.83 13.63
CA GLN A 95 9.84 2.80 13.88
C GLN A 95 10.40 4.03 14.59
N PHE A 96 9.97 5.23 14.19
CA PHE A 96 10.15 6.43 14.99
C PHE A 96 8.92 6.63 15.88
N ILE A 97 9.13 6.87 17.18
CA ILE A 97 8.05 7.09 18.16
C ILE A 97 8.18 8.46 18.84
N ASN A 98 7.09 8.93 19.45
CA ASN A 98 7.03 10.11 20.34
C ASN A 98 7.52 11.46 19.78
N ARG A 99 7.40 11.69 18.48
CA ARG A 99 7.40 13.03 17.86
C ARG A 99 6.90 12.87 16.43
N GLY A 100 5.87 13.59 16.02
CA GLY A 100 5.38 13.41 14.66
C GLY A 100 4.00 13.99 14.38
N VAL A 101 3.33 13.36 13.42
CA VAL A 101 2.01 13.74 12.95
C VAL A 101 0.98 13.60 14.09
N PRO A 102 0.14 14.62 14.34
CA PRO A 102 -0.89 14.55 15.37
C PRO A 102 -1.79 13.31 15.21
N LEU A 103 -2.08 12.61 16.32
CA LEU A 103 -2.86 11.37 16.28
C LEU A 103 -4.26 11.57 15.69
N ASN A 104 -4.90 12.71 15.97
CA ASN A 104 -6.20 13.07 15.39
C ASN A 104 -6.11 13.17 13.86
N LEU A 105 -5.03 13.74 13.33
CA LEU A 105 -4.82 13.87 11.89
C LEU A 105 -4.58 12.51 11.23
N ILE A 106 -3.87 11.59 11.90
CA ILE A 106 -3.74 10.19 11.42
C ILE A 106 -5.11 9.53 11.35
N GLN A 107 -5.94 9.68 12.39
CA GLN A 107 -7.28 9.11 12.44
C GLN A 107 -8.20 9.71 11.37
N GLU A 108 -8.20 11.03 11.21
CA GLU A 108 -8.93 11.74 10.16
C GLU A 108 -8.49 11.26 8.76
N MET A 109 -7.19 11.04 8.56
CA MET A 109 -6.66 10.52 7.29
C MET A 109 -7.16 9.11 6.99
N ILE A 110 -7.15 8.22 8.00
CA ILE A 110 -7.74 6.87 7.89
C ILE A 110 -9.23 6.98 7.52
N GLU A 111 -9.99 7.85 8.20
CA GLU A 111 -11.39 8.09 7.89
C GLU A 111 -11.61 8.67 6.50
N GLY A 112 -10.75 9.59 6.05
CA GLY A 112 -10.78 10.13 4.69
C GLY A 112 -10.58 9.04 3.63
N VAL A 113 -9.70 8.09 3.91
CA VAL A 113 -9.50 6.90 3.06
C VAL A 113 -10.70 5.95 3.11
N HIS A 114 -11.35 5.80 4.25
CA HIS A 114 -12.62 5.05 4.30
C HIS A 114 -13.71 5.75 3.49
N LYS A 115 -13.87 7.07 3.64
CA LYS A 115 -14.91 7.85 2.96
C LYS A 115 -14.78 7.81 1.43
N PHE A 116 -13.59 7.98 0.84
CA PHE A 116 -13.46 7.82 -0.62
C PHE A 116 -13.68 6.35 -1.06
N ASN A 117 -13.44 5.33 -0.21
CA ASN A 117 -13.63 3.90 -0.56
C ASN A 117 -15.10 3.53 -0.63
N GLU A 118 -15.91 4.11 0.25
CA GLU A 118 -17.35 3.88 0.29
C GLU A 118 -18.14 4.77 -0.68
N GLN A 119 -17.47 5.63 -1.46
CA GLN A 119 -18.13 6.32 -2.56
C GLN A 119 -18.57 5.37 -3.65
N ASP A 120 -19.57 5.82 -4.41
CA ASP A 120 -20.01 5.18 -5.64
C ASP A 120 -18.85 4.86 -6.57
N VAL A 121 -18.92 3.68 -7.18
CA VAL A 121 -17.90 3.18 -8.09
C VAL A 121 -17.65 4.16 -9.26
N GLU A 122 -18.69 4.84 -9.75
CA GLU A 122 -18.56 5.80 -10.84
C GLU A 122 -17.75 7.04 -10.46
N VAL A 123 -17.78 7.47 -9.19
CA VAL A 123 -16.93 8.56 -8.71
C VAL A 123 -15.48 8.08 -8.63
N LYS A 124 -15.25 6.90 -8.05
CA LYS A 124 -13.90 6.31 -7.94
C LYS A 124 -13.25 6.06 -9.30
N LYS A 125 -14.04 5.67 -10.32
CA LYS A 125 -13.58 5.44 -11.70
C LYS A 125 -12.92 6.67 -12.34
N GLN A 126 -13.27 7.88 -11.93
CA GLN A 126 -12.66 9.13 -12.43
C GLN A 126 -11.16 9.23 -12.07
N PHE A 127 -10.79 8.60 -10.96
CA PHE A 127 -9.40 8.51 -10.49
C PHE A 127 -8.70 7.26 -11.01
N TYR A 128 -9.40 6.34 -11.69
CA TYR A 128 -8.82 5.10 -12.16
C TYR A 128 -7.85 5.34 -13.32
N THR A 129 -6.57 5.02 -13.11
CA THR A 129 -5.58 5.03 -14.19
C THR A 129 -4.42 4.08 -13.94
N ARG A 130 -3.89 3.52 -15.03
CA ARG A 130 -2.61 2.80 -15.02
C ARG A 130 -1.43 3.65 -15.50
N GLU A 131 -1.70 4.85 -15.99
CA GLU A 131 -0.67 5.75 -16.48
C GLU A 131 0.18 6.29 -15.31
N PRO A 132 1.52 6.33 -15.47
CA PRO A 132 2.42 6.79 -14.42
C PRO A 132 2.46 8.33 -14.25
N THR A 133 1.88 9.08 -15.18
CA THR A 133 2.00 10.53 -15.28
C THR A 133 1.01 11.30 -14.39
N ARG A 134 -0.06 10.68 -13.91
CA ARG A 134 -1.03 11.31 -13.00
C ARG A 134 -0.53 11.25 -11.55
N ASN A 135 -0.57 12.39 -10.84
CA ASN A 135 -0.15 12.49 -9.44
C ASN A 135 -1.14 11.79 -8.50
N VAL A 136 -2.44 11.99 -8.73
CA VAL A 136 -3.51 11.31 -7.98
C VAL A 136 -4.08 10.17 -8.82
N ARG A 137 -3.97 8.94 -8.31
CA ARG A 137 -4.48 7.75 -9.01
C ARG A 137 -5.05 6.70 -8.07
N PHE A 138 -6.15 6.13 -8.52
CA PHE A 138 -6.72 4.91 -7.98
C PHE A 138 -6.39 3.77 -8.94
N ASN A 139 -5.81 2.68 -8.46
CA ASN A 139 -5.67 1.47 -9.27
C ASN A 139 -5.59 0.22 -8.42
N SER A 140 -5.88 -0.92 -9.04
CA SER A 140 -5.66 -2.22 -8.42
C SER A 140 -4.41 -2.84 -8.99
N ASN A 141 -3.46 -3.20 -8.12
CA ASN A 141 -2.21 -3.89 -8.45
C ASN A 141 -1.35 -3.15 -9.51
N PHE A 142 -0.40 -2.29 -9.11
CA PHE A 142 0.58 -1.63 -10.00
C PHE A 142 1.13 -2.56 -11.10
N ASP A 143 1.48 -3.78 -10.71
CA ASP A 143 2.11 -4.86 -11.47
C ASP A 143 1.13 -5.91 -12.02
N LEU A 144 -0.18 -5.61 -12.09
CA LEU A 144 -1.25 -6.57 -12.47
C LEU A 144 -0.93 -7.48 -13.67
N TYR A 145 -0.38 -6.90 -14.74
CA TYR A 145 -0.09 -7.62 -15.98
C TYR A 145 1.29 -8.32 -15.98
N HIS A 146 2.16 -8.00 -15.02
CA HIS A 146 3.53 -8.53 -14.94
C HIS A 146 3.69 -9.55 -13.82
N SER A 147 2.92 -9.42 -12.74
CA SER A 147 2.95 -10.36 -11.62
C SER A 147 2.28 -11.68 -11.96
N ARG A 148 2.79 -12.77 -11.41
CA ARG A 148 2.18 -14.11 -11.49
C ARG A 148 0.85 -14.17 -10.73
N THR A 149 0.77 -13.47 -9.60
CA THR A 149 -0.41 -13.40 -8.74
C THR A 149 -0.76 -11.97 -8.39
N ALA A 150 -2.02 -11.56 -8.60
CA ALA A 150 -2.52 -10.27 -8.18
C ALA A 150 -2.71 -10.25 -6.65
N SER A 151 -2.43 -9.12 -6.00
CA SER A 151 -2.68 -8.98 -4.56
C SER A 151 -4.16 -8.71 -4.29
N TRP A 152 -4.74 -9.43 -3.32
CA TRP A 152 -6.07 -9.13 -2.78
C TRP A 152 -5.99 -7.94 -1.81
N ARG A 153 -5.95 -6.74 -2.38
CA ARG A 153 -5.91 -5.49 -1.62
C ARG A 153 -6.60 -4.39 -2.40
N ILE A 154 -7.18 -3.45 -1.68
CA ILE A 154 -7.58 -2.18 -2.24
C ILE A 154 -6.36 -1.26 -2.12
N ARG A 155 -5.80 -0.82 -3.26
CA ARG A 155 -4.70 0.14 -3.25
C ARG A 155 -5.20 1.52 -3.61
N TRP A 156 -4.77 2.45 -2.79
CA TRP A 156 -4.92 3.87 -2.98
C TRP A 156 -3.53 4.41 -3.14
N LEU A 157 -3.23 4.92 -4.33
CA LEU A 157 -1.90 5.42 -4.61
C LEU A 157 -1.97 6.91 -4.90
N PHE A 158 -1.84 7.69 -3.84
CA PHE A 158 -1.32 9.04 -3.97
C PHE A 158 0.16 8.91 -4.31
N LEU A 159 0.52 9.06 -5.59
CA LEU A 159 1.90 9.38 -5.93
C LEU A 159 2.08 10.86 -5.66
N LEU A 160 2.41 11.16 -4.41
CA LEU A 160 2.92 12.44 -4.05
C LEU A 160 4.32 12.56 -4.67
N GLN A 161 4.39 12.99 -5.93
CA GLN A 161 5.53 13.80 -6.31
C GLN A 161 5.37 15.12 -5.56
N VAL A 162 5.65 15.13 -4.25
CA VAL A 162 5.80 16.37 -3.49
C VAL A 162 6.94 17.12 -4.19
N PRO A 163 6.72 18.34 -4.71
CA PRO A 163 5.72 19.33 -4.27
C PRO A 163 4.60 19.68 -5.27
N LYS A 164 4.30 18.85 -6.29
CA LYS A 164 3.43 19.19 -7.43
C LYS A 164 2.02 18.56 -7.40
N VAL A 165 1.46 18.30 -6.24
CA VAL A 165 0.08 17.80 -6.17
C VAL A 165 -0.87 19.00 -6.26
N GLU A 166 -1.54 19.12 -7.40
CA GLU A 166 -2.62 20.09 -7.59
C GLU A 166 -3.79 19.72 -6.68
N VAL A 167 -4.20 20.65 -5.80
CA VAL A 167 -5.24 20.44 -4.78
C VAL A 167 -6.56 19.93 -5.39
N ASN A 168 -6.86 20.38 -6.61
CA ASN A 168 -8.07 20.00 -7.34
C ASN A 168 -8.06 18.54 -7.85
N GLU A 169 -6.90 17.90 -7.93
CA GLU A 169 -6.80 16.48 -8.31
C GLU A 169 -7.12 15.53 -7.15
N VAL A 170 -7.13 16.03 -5.92
CA VAL A 170 -7.45 15.23 -4.73
C VAL A 170 -8.97 15.12 -4.57
N PRO A 171 -9.51 13.91 -4.27
CA PRO A 171 -10.95 13.72 -4.03
C PRO A 171 -11.45 14.65 -2.93
N GLU A 172 -12.55 15.36 -3.22
CA GLU A 172 -13.10 16.40 -2.34
C GLU A 172 -13.39 15.89 -0.92
N VAL A 173 -13.86 14.65 -0.80
CA VAL A 173 -14.25 14.03 0.48
C VAL A 173 -13.11 13.90 1.49
N CYS A 174 -11.86 13.92 1.04
CA CYS A 174 -10.68 13.76 1.89
C CYS A 174 -9.57 14.77 1.58
N ARG A 175 -9.86 15.79 0.76
CA ARG A 175 -8.88 16.74 0.23
C ARG A 175 -8.11 17.46 1.34
N ASP A 176 -8.82 18.14 2.22
CA ASP A 176 -8.18 19.01 3.22
C ASP A 176 -7.33 18.17 4.19
N THR A 177 -7.90 17.07 4.68
CA THR A 177 -7.21 16.11 5.55
C THR A 177 -5.96 15.53 4.89
N ILE A 178 -6.03 15.13 3.62
CA ILE A 178 -4.87 14.61 2.88
C ILE A 178 -3.79 15.68 2.76
N MET A 179 -4.15 16.89 2.36
CA MET A 179 -3.19 17.97 2.17
C MET A 179 -2.47 18.34 3.49
N GLU A 180 -3.21 18.35 4.59
CA GLU A 180 -2.66 18.56 5.93
C GLU A 180 -1.76 17.40 6.37
N TYR A 181 -2.21 16.16 6.18
CA TYR A 181 -1.42 14.96 6.50
C TYR A 181 -0.10 14.93 5.72
N ILE A 182 -0.12 15.22 4.41
CA ILE A 182 1.08 15.29 3.57
C ILE A 182 2.06 16.30 4.14
N ARG A 183 1.59 17.51 4.48
CA ARG A 183 2.44 18.57 5.02
C ARG A 183 3.14 18.15 6.30
N GLU A 184 2.43 17.52 7.23
CA GLU A 184 3.02 17.08 8.50
C GLU A 184 3.97 15.87 8.32
N VAL A 185 3.63 14.92 7.44
CA VAL A 185 4.52 13.80 7.09
C VAL A 185 5.79 14.28 6.38
N THR A 186 5.69 15.26 5.48
CA THR A 186 6.87 15.84 4.80
C THR A 186 7.81 16.50 5.81
N LYS A 187 7.29 17.32 6.73
CA LYS A 187 8.10 17.92 7.81
C LYS A 187 8.79 16.85 8.66
N LEU A 188 8.07 15.78 9.01
CA LEU A 188 8.64 14.67 9.76
C LEU A 188 9.73 13.95 8.96
N GLY A 189 9.50 13.71 7.66
CA GLY A 189 10.49 13.11 6.76
C GLY A 189 11.76 13.93 6.68
N GLU A 190 11.65 15.25 6.43
CA GLU A 190 12.78 16.19 6.43
C GLU A 190 13.53 16.20 7.76
N PHE A 191 12.78 16.17 8.87
CA PHE A 191 13.38 16.08 10.20
C PHE A 191 14.15 14.78 10.41
N CYS A 192 13.62 13.65 9.93
CA CYS A 192 14.27 12.34 10.09
C CYS A 192 15.48 12.18 9.17
N LEU A 193 15.50 12.81 7.99
CA LEU A 193 16.61 12.73 7.03
C LEU A 193 17.96 13.15 7.63
N LYS A 194 17.99 14.05 8.62
CA LYS A 194 19.23 14.44 9.29
C LYS A 194 19.93 13.28 10.02
N TYR A 195 19.20 12.23 10.39
CA TYR A 195 19.76 11.04 11.04
C TYR A 195 20.40 10.05 10.06
N PHE A 196 20.29 10.32 8.76
CA PHE A 196 20.86 9.50 7.69
C PHE A 196 22.05 10.16 7.00
N GLN A 197 22.58 11.28 7.54
CA GLN A 197 23.70 12.01 6.92
C GLN A 197 24.93 11.12 6.68
N TRP A 198 25.17 10.13 7.55
CA TRP A 198 26.25 9.15 7.42
C TRP A 198 26.17 8.27 6.16
N LEU A 199 25.07 8.28 5.40
CA LEU A 199 25.00 7.60 4.10
C LEU A 199 25.76 8.33 2.99
N TYR A 200 26.13 9.59 3.22
CA TYR A 200 26.77 10.47 2.24
C TYR A 200 28.25 10.74 2.51
N ASP A 201 28.79 10.20 3.61
CA ASP A 201 30.21 10.26 4.00
C ASP A 201 30.94 8.97 3.59
#